data_AF-A0AAU5XD05-F1
#
_entry.id   AF-A0AAU5XD05-F1
#
_cell.length_a   1.000
_cell.length_b   1.000
_cell.length_c   1.000
_cell.angle_alpha   90.00
_cell.angle_beta   90.00
_cell.angle_gamma   90.00
#
_symmetry.space_group_name_H-M   'P 1'
#
loop_
_entity.id
_entity.type
_entity.pdbx_description
1 polymer ?
#
loop_
_entity_poly.entity_id
_entity_poly.type
_entity_poly.pdbx_seq_one_letter_code
_entity_poly.pdbx_strand_id
1 'polypeptide(L)'
;MDLKDASRMVLTESAPHADLHNVTQAVYDDYSAGREVPSIALTGMLAEASRRGVLLKLKQRHGDHAVNDMITVLAHEIDRQRPDPGNPALSGR
;
A
#
# COMPACT_ATOMS: atom_id res chain seq x y z
N MET A 1 6.29 -8.73 -8.32
CA MET A 1 6.48 -7.93 -7.10
C MET A 1 5.48 -8.42 -6.05
N ASP A 2 5.88 -8.54 -4.78
CA ASP A 2 4.98 -8.90 -3.67
C ASP A 2 4.60 -7.66 -2.80
N LEU A 3 3.72 -7.82 -1.80
CA LEU A 3 3.25 -6.71 -0.94
C LEU A 3 4.38 -6.09 -0.08
N LYS A 4 5.36 -6.90 0.31
CA LYS A 4 6.53 -6.44 1.06
C LYS A 4 7.45 -5.62 0.16
N ASP A 5 7.70 -6.06 -1.06
CA ASP A 5 8.49 -5.32 -2.04
C ASP A 5 7.79 -4.01 -2.45
N ALA A 6 6.48 -4.05 -2.62
CA ALA A 6 5.69 -2.87 -2.96
C ALA A 6 5.73 -1.82 -1.82
N SER A 7 5.52 -2.23 -0.56
CA SER A 7 5.62 -1.33 0.59
C SER A 7 7.05 -0.81 0.81
N ARG A 8 8.07 -1.64 0.59
CA ARG A 8 9.47 -1.22 0.60
C ARG A 8 9.76 -0.15 -0.44
N MET A 9 9.21 -0.28 -1.64
CA MET A 9 9.40 0.70 -2.71
C MET A 9 8.76 2.05 -2.36
N VAL A 10 7.60 2.07 -1.70
CA VAL A 10 7.07 3.34 -1.16
C VAL A 10 7.98 3.90 -0.07
N LEU A 11 8.52 3.03 0.79
CA LEU A 11 9.36 3.42 1.94
C LEU A 11 10.65 4.16 1.50
N THR A 12 11.27 3.76 0.40
CA THR A 12 12.54 4.36 -0.08
C THR A 12 12.43 5.85 -0.38
N GLU A 13 11.25 6.32 -0.75
CA GLU A 13 11.00 7.74 -1.09
C GLU A 13 10.19 8.47 0.00
N SER A 14 9.86 7.79 1.10
CA SER A 14 9.04 8.34 2.19
C SER A 14 9.83 9.07 3.27
N ALA A 15 11.16 8.89 3.34
CA ALA A 15 12.02 9.48 4.39
C ALA A 15 11.86 11.01 4.59
N PRO A 16 11.63 11.84 3.54
CA PRO A 16 11.38 13.29 3.71
C PRO A 16 10.01 13.63 4.32
N HIS A 17 9.17 12.65 4.60
CA HIS A 17 7.76 12.81 4.93
C HIS A 17 7.39 11.97 6.15
N ALA A 18 7.60 12.51 7.36
CA ALA A 18 7.48 11.77 8.62
C ALA A 18 6.18 10.95 8.76
N ASP A 19 5.01 11.53 8.47
CA ASP A 19 3.74 10.79 8.61
C ASP A 19 3.63 9.63 7.63
N LEU A 20 4.05 9.84 6.37
CA LEU A 20 4.06 8.80 5.35
C LEU A 20 5.11 7.72 5.67
N HIS A 21 6.29 8.13 6.15
CA HIS A 21 7.35 7.22 6.55
C HIS A 21 6.88 6.29 7.66
N ASN A 22 6.27 6.83 8.72
CA ASN A 22 5.79 6.03 9.85
C ASN A 22 4.74 5.00 9.43
N VAL A 23 3.75 5.42 8.63
CA VAL A 23 2.71 4.49 8.12
C VAL A 23 3.32 3.43 7.22
N THR A 24 4.19 3.82 6.29
CA THR A 24 4.80 2.89 5.33
C THR A 24 5.75 1.91 6.01
N GLN A 25 6.48 2.37 7.03
CA GLN A 25 7.37 1.53 7.84
C GLN A 25 6.55 0.46 8.59
N ALA A 26 5.45 0.84 9.25
CA ALA A 26 4.57 -0.11 9.92
C ALA A 26 3.99 -1.16 8.95
N VAL A 27 3.53 -0.72 7.78
CA VAL A 27 3.04 -1.63 6.71
C VAL A 27 4.15 -2.60 6.26
N TYR A 28 5.36 -2.10 6.03
CA TYR A 28 6.50 -2.92 5.63
C TYR A 28 6.87 -3.95 6.71
N ASP A 29 6.88 -3.55 7.98
CA ASP A 29 7.23 -4.42 9.10
C ASP A 29 6.18 -5.53 9.30
N ASP A 30 4.90 -5.20 9.15
CA ASP A 30 3.81 -6.18 9.18
C ASP A 30 3.95 -7.21 8.05
N TYR A 31 4.13 -6.76 6.81
CA TYR A 31 4.33 -7.68 5.69
C TYR A 31 5.63 -8.49 5.79
N SER A 32 6.70 -7.89 6.32
CA SER A 32 7.97 -8.59 6.56
C SER A 32 7.84 -9.68 7.61
N ALA A 33 6.92 -9.51 8.56
CA ALA A 33 6.57 -10.51 9.55
C ALA A 33 5.48 -11.49 9.08
N GLY A 34 5.02 -11.39 7.84
CA GLY A 34 3.95 -12.23 7.29
C GLY A 34 2.57 -11.94 7.89
N ARG A 35 2.37 -10.76 8.50
CA ARG A 35 1.07 -10.31 9.02
C ARG A 35 0.25 -9.66 7.91
N GLU A 36 -1.07 -9.71 8.07
CA GLU A 36 -1.99 -8.96 7.23
C GLU A 36 -2.04 -7.49 7.65
N VAL A 37 -2.13 -6.60 6.65
CA VAL A 37 -2.27 -5.16 6.87
C VAL A 37 -3.70 -4.75 6.49
N PRO A 38 -4.44 -4.04 7.35
CA PRO A 38 -5.78 -3.57 7.04
C PRO A 38 -5.82 -2.69 5.78
N SER A 39 -6.81 -2.91 4.92
CA SER A 39 -7.00 -2.17 3.66
C SER A 39 -7.10 -0.65 3.85
N ILE A 40 -7.59 -0.19 5.00
CA ILE A 40 -7.62 1.22 5.37
C ILE A 40 -6.22 1.81 5.50
N ALA A 41 -5.25 1.06 6.05
CA ALA A 41 -3.86 1.50 6.16
C ALA A 41 -3.18 1.55 4.79
N LEU A 42 -3.44 0.57 3.92
CA LEU A 42 -2.93 0.55 2.54
C LEU A 42 -3.50 1.69 1.70
N THR A 43 -4.81 1.95 1.83
CA THR A 43 -5.49 3.06 1.15
C THR A 43 -4.95 4.40 1.64
N GLY A 44 -4.78 4.56 2.95
CA GLY A 44 -4.19 5.76 3.56
C GLY A 44 -2.76 6.00 3.09
N MET A 45 -1.93 4.96 3.05
CA MET A 45 -0.56 5.01 2.54
C MET A 45 -0.52 5.48 1.08
N LEU A 46 -1.34 4.90 0.20
CA LEU A 46 -1.41 5.27 -1.22
C LEU A 46 -1.90 6.70 -1.43
N ALA A 47 -2.95 7.11 -0.72
CA ALA A 47 -3.48 8.47 -0.78
C ALA A 47 -2.42 9.49 -0.35
N GLU A 48 -1.69 9.19 0.73
CA GLU A 48 -0.65 10.05 1.26
C GLU A 48 0.59 10.11 0.35
N ALA A 49 1.01 8.98 -0.20
CA ALA A 49 2.09 8.92 -1.18
C ALA A 49 1.76 9.73 -2.45
N SER A 50 0.51 9.67 -2.91
CA SER A 50 0.02 10.49 -4.03
C SER A 50 0.05 11.98 -3.68
N ARG A 51 -0.54 12.36 -2.54
CA ARG A 51 -0.62 13.75 -2.07
C ARG A 51 0.74 14.40 -1.91
N ARG A 52 1.76 13.64 -1.51
CA ARG A 52 3.13 14.13 -1.31
C ARG A 52 4.01 14.05 -2.57
N GLY A 53 3.46 13.59 -3.70
CA GLY A 53 4.21 13.44 -4.95
C GLY A 53 5.24 12.30 -4.93
N VAL A 54 5.16 11.38 -3.98
CA VAL A 54 6.07 10.23 -3.88
C VAL A 54 5.90 9.30 -5.07
N LEU A 55 4.66 9.08 -5.54
CA LEU A 55 4.41 8.27 -6.74
C LEU A 55 5.11 8.84 -7.98
N LEU A 56 5.17 10.17 -8.11
CA LEU A 56 5.89 10.82 -9.21
C LEU A 56 7.41 10.60 -9.10
N LYS A 57 7.98 10.76 -7.90
CA LYS A 57 9.41 10.49 -7.66
C LYS A 57 9.78 9.03 -7.94
N LEU A 58 8.92 8.10 -7.50
CA LEU A 58 9.09 6.69 -7.79
C LEU A 58 9.09 6.41 -9.29
N LYS A 59 8.20 7.06 -10.07
CA LYS A 59 8.16 6.94 -11.53
C LYS A 59 9.44 7.46 -12.18
N GLN A 60 9.95 8.59 -11.71
CA GLN A 60 11.21 9.16 -12.21
C GLN A 60 12.42 8.25 -11.93
N ARG A 61 12.41 7.53 -10.79
CA ARG A 61 13.54 6.70 -10.36
C ARG A 61 13.49 5.27 -10.87
N HIS A 62 12.30 4.66 -10.90
CA HIS A 62 12.09 3.24 -11.19
C HIS A 62 11.36 2.97 -12.51
N GLY A 63 10.81 4.02 -13.14
CA GLY A 63 10.00 3.92 -14.34
C GLY A 63 8.53 3.62 -14.05
N ASP A 64 7.68 3.96 -15.01
CA ASP A 64 6.22 3.83 -14.89
C ASP A 64 5.77 2.38 -14.68
N HIS A 65 6.41 1.42 -15.34
CA HIS A 65 6.04 0.02 -15.25
C HIS A 65 6.18 -0.52 -13.82
N ALA A 66 7.32 -0.28 -13.16
CA ALA A 66 7.55 -0.73 -11.80
C ALA A 66 6.57 -0.09 -10.80
N VAL A 67 6.24 1.18 -10.99
CA VAL A 67 5.27 1.88 -10.12
C VAL A 67 3.85 1.38 -10.35
N ASN A 68 3.47 1.10 -11.60
CA ASN A 68 2.16 0.53 -11.91
C ASN A 68 2.02 -0.87 -11.30
N ASP A 69 3.04 -1.73 -11.42
CA ASP A 69 3.05 -3.05 -10.80
C ASP A 69 2.89 -2.95 -9.27
N MET A 70 3.61 -2.02 -8.63
CA MET A 70 3.47 -1.72 -7.20
C MET A 70 2.04 -1.31 -6.83
N ILE A 71 1.44 -0.38 -7.57
CA ILE A 71 0.06 0.08 -7.33
C ILE A 71 -0.92 -1.08 -7.54
N THR A 72 -0.75 -1.89 -8.59
CA THR A 72 -1.63 -3.02 -8.91
C THR A 72 -1.64 -4.05 -7.79
N VAL A 73 -0.49 -4.42 -7.24
CA VAL A 73 -0.40 -5.39 -6.13
C VAL A 73 -1.09 -4.85 -4.88
N LEU A 74 -0.86 -3.58 -4.53
CA LEU A 74 -1.50 -2.95 -3.36
C LEU A 74 -3.02 -2.79 -3.55
N ALA A 75 -3.47 -2.39 -4.74
CA ALA A 75 -4.88 -2.25 -5.08
C ALA A 75 -5.60 -3.60 -5.04
N HIS A 76 -4.97 -4.66 -5.56
CA HIS A 76 -5.53 -6.00 -5.50
C HIS A 76 -5.74 -6.48 -4.06
N GLU A 77 -4.78 -6.22 -3.17
CA GLU A 77 -4.93 -6.55 -1.74
C GLU A 77 -6.04 -5.73 -1.06
N ILE A 78 -6.16 -4.44 -1.39
CA ILE A 78 -7.28 -3.61 -0.91
C ILE A 78 -8.62 -4.19 -1.37
N ASP A 79 -8.72 -4.56 -2.64
CA ASP A 79 -9.96 -5.12 -3.22
C ASP A 79 -10.28 -6.51 -2.64
N ARG A 80 -9.27 -7.34 -2.38
CA ARG A 80 -9.42 -8.65 -1.71
C ARG A 80 -10.09 -8.54 -0.34
N GLN A 81 -9.83 -7.44 0.39
CA GLN A 81 -10.37 -7.19 1.72
C GLN A 81 -11.72 -6.44 1.70
N ARG A 82 -12.22 -6.03 0.52
CA ARG A 82 -13.53 -5.39 0.45
C ARG A 82 -14.62 -6.39 0.84
N PRO A 83 -15.63 -5.96 1.63
CA PRO A 83 -16.78 -6.81 1.89
C PRO A 83 -17.43 -7.18 0.55
N ASP A 84 -17.59 -8.47 0.30
CA ASP A 84 -18.39 -8.93 -0.84
C ASP A 84 -19.87 -8.65 -0.54
N PRO A 85 -20.54 -7.75 -1.28
CA PRO A 85 -21.97 -7.51 -1.09
C PRO A 85 -22.85 -8.74 -1.38
N GLY A 86 -22.29 -9.81 -1.94
CA GLY A 86 -22.95 -11.09 -2.19
C GLY A 86 -22.79 -12.16 -1.11
N ASN A 87 -22.06 -11.91 -0.01
CA ASN A 87 -21.86 -12.90 1.06
C ASN A 87 -22.75 -12.59 2.28
N PRO A 88 -23.88 -13.31 2.49
CA PRO A 88 -24.81 -13.05 3.59
C PRO A 88 -24.24 -13.38 4.99
N ALA A 89 -23.04 -13.95 5.09
CA ALA A 89 -22.44 -14.35 6.37
C ALA A 89 -22.05 -13.18 7.31
N LEU A 90 -22.15 -11.91 6.86
CA LEU A 90 -21.87 -10.73 7.69
C LEU A 90 -23.09 -9.84 7.94
N SER A 91 -24.27 -10.23 7.45
CA SER A 91 -25.55 -9.57 7.79
C SER A 91 -26.18 -10.27 8.99
N GLY A 92 -25.57 -10.12 10.16
CA GLY A 92 -26.05 -10.79 11.35
C GLY A 92 -25.31 -10.39 12.61
N ARG A 93 -25.61 -9.18 13.11
CA ARG A 93 -25.65 -8.88 14.55
C ARG A 93 -26.52 -7.66 14.81
#